data_AF-A0A957TZJ7-F1
#
_entry.id   AF-A0A957TZJ7-F1
#
_cell.length_a   1.000
_cell.length_b   1.000
_cell.length_c   1.000
_cell.angle_alpha   90.00
_cell.angle_beta   90.00
_cell.angle_gamma   90.00
#
_symmetry.space_group_name_H-M   'P 1'
#
loop_
_entity.id
_entity.type
_entity.pdbx_description
1 polymer ?
#
loop_
_entity_poly.entity_id
_entity_poly.type
_entity_poly.pdbx_seq_one_letter_code
_entity_poly.pdbx_strand_id
1 'polypeptide(L)'
;FQNGAADGLALVNTGTGVVKQLLSYEGTLTAVDGPAAGLTSTDIGVAESGSTPVGDSLQLTGTGSTYNDFTWAAAQPSTFGACNTGQTLVAPVTLVTLRAFHAVRTVDGVAITWETGAEVNNAGFNLYRSGDADGPWHLVNAALIPALAAPGQGAPYEYLDGEAGLGDGENGPLFYLLEDVEVDGVATRHGPFAVAAEQTGDQEEESNGAEPIHQLFIPQLAGS
;
A
#
# COMPACT_ATOMS: atom_id res chain seq x y z
N PHE A 1 -39.45 8.45 16.50
CA PHE A 1 -40.47 8.32 15.44
C PHE A 1 -39.73 7.94 14.17
N GLN A 2 -40.07 6.79 13.58
CA GLN A 2 -39.58 6.35 12.28
C GLN A 2 -40.17 7.28 11.20
N ASN A 3 -39.34 7.83 10.33
CA ASN A 3 -39.71 8.89 9.36
C ASN A 3 -39.85 8.36 7.91
N GLY A 4 -40.15 7.07 7.73
CA GLY A 4 -40.29 6.44 6.43
C GLY A 4 -40.24 4.92 6.51
N ALA A 5 -40.34 4.25 5.36
CA ALA A 5 -40.22 2.79 5.26
C ALA A 5 -38.77 2.28 5.40
N ALA A 6 -37.80 3.17 5.26
CA ALA A 6 -36.37 2.90 5.42
C ALA A 6 -35.77 3.86 6.44
N ASP A 7 -34.89 3.35 7.28
CA ASP A 7 -34.06 4.12 8.21
C ASP A 7 -32.60 4.07 7.77
N GLY A 8 -31.78 5.03 8.20
CA GLY A 8 -30.38 5.08 7.78
C GLY A 8 -29.44 5.78 8.74
N LEU A 9 -28.15 5.53 8.51
CA LEU A 9 -27.03 6.01 9.31
C LEU A 9 -25.91 6.50 8.39
N ALA A 10 -25.24 7.58 8.80
CA ALA A 10 -24.11 8.14 8.07
C ALA A 10 -22.84 8.10 8.92
N LEU A 11 -21.76 7.57 8.35
CA LEU A 11 -20.42 7.71 8.90
C LEU A 11 -19.78 8.96 8.29
N VAL A 12 -19.45 9.93 9.14
CA VAL A 12 -18.95 11.25 8.72
C VAL A 12 -17.60 11.52 9.37
N ASN A 13 -16.63 11.97 8.60
CA ASN A 13 -15.40 12.53 9.17
C ASN A 13 -15.73 13.89 9.78
N THR A 14 -15.69 14.00 11.11
CA THR A 14 -16.09 15.21 11.83
C THR A 14 -15.13 16.38 11.64
N GLY A 15 -13.87 16.13 11.28
CA GLY A 15 -12.87 17.17 11.01
C GLY A 15 -13.04 17.82 9.64
N THR A 16 -13.53 17.08 8.64
CA THR A 16 -13.68 17.57 7.26
C THR A 16 -15.13 17.74 6.81
N GLY A 17 -16.10 17.18 7.55
CA GLY A 17 -17.51 17.12 7.17
C GLY A 17 -17.82 16.12 6.05
N VAL A 18 -16.81 15.40 5.55
CA VAL A 18 -16.97 14.46 4.43
C VAL A 18 -17.69 13.19 4.90
N VAL A 19 -18.76 12.83 4.20
CA VAL A 19 -19.47 11.56 4.38
C VAL A 19 -18.63 10.43 3.81
N LYS A 20 -18.28 9.47 4.66
CA LYS A 20 -17.56 8.24 4.27
C LYS A 20 -18.52 7.13 3.89
N GLN A 21 -19.70 7.09 4.51
CA GLN A 21 -20.71 6.09 4.21
C GLN A 21 -22.09 6.61 4.56
N LEU A 22 -23.09 6.26 3.76
CA LEU A 22 -24.50 6.45 4.08
C LEU A 22 -25.20 5.12 3.80
N LEU A 23 -25.62 4.44 4.86
CA LEU A 23 -26.28 3.14 4.80
C LEU A 23 -27.73 3.27 5.20
N SER A 24 -28.58 2.40 4.66
CA SER A 24 -29.96 2.26 5.10
C SER A 24 -30.35 0.79 5.19
N TYR A 25 -31.39 0.51 5.97
CA TYR A 25 -32.06 -0.79 6.01
C TYR A 25 -33.53 -0.63 5.66
N GLU A 26 -34.16 -1.71 5.19
CA GLU A 26 -35.54 -1.72 4.68
C GLU A 26 -35.76 -0.85 3.43
N GLY A 27 -34.72 -0.71 2.61
CA GLY A 27 -34.74 0.03 1.34
C GLY A 27 -33.75 1.19 1.31
N THR A 28 -33.80 2.01 0.26
CA THR A 28 -32.96 3.21 0.11
C THR A 28 -33.70 4.47 0.54
N LEU A 29 -32.95 5.46 1.01
CA LEU A 29 -33.45 6.79 1.34
C LEU A 29 -32.49 7.86 0.82
N THR A 30 -33.00 9.09 0.64
CA THR A 30 -32.15 10.26 0.39
C THR A 30 -32.14 11.11 1.64
N ALA A 31 -30.94 11.39 2.17
CA ALA A 31 -30.80 12.24 3.34
C ALA A 31 -31.24 13.66 3.01
N VAL A 32 -32.09 14.24 3.85
CA VAL A 32 -32.69 15.57 3.64
C VAL A 32 -31.98 16.69 4.40
N ASP A 33 -31.15 16.33 5.38
CA ASP A 33 -30.45 17.27 6.25
C ASP A 33 -29.13 16.66 6.76
N GLY A 34 -28.30 17.51 7.37
CA GLY A 34 -27.00 17.15 7.93
C GLY A 34 -25.90 16.96 6.88
N PRO A 35 -24.72 16.44 7.28
CA PRO A 35 -23.57 16.29 6.39
C PRO A 35 -23.82 15.40 5.16
N ALA A 36 -24.83 14.53 5.21
CA ALA A 36 -25.23 13.67 4.11
C ALA A 36 -26.38 14.22 3.27
N ALA A 37 -26.86 15.45 3.52
CA ALA A 37 -27.97 16.05 2.78
C ALA A 37 -27.75 15.96 1.25
N GLY A 38 -28.76 15.43 0.55
CA GLY A 38 -28.73 15.21 -0.90
C GLY A 38 -28.09 13.89 -1.35
N LEU A 39 -27.46 13.13 -0.45
CA LEU A 39 -26.92 11.81 -0.77
C LEU A 39 -28.01 10.73 -0.65
N THR A 40 -28.02 9.79 -1.61
CA THR A 40 -28.83 8.57 -1.54
C THR A 40 -28.03 7.48 -0.83
N SER A 41 -28.68 6.78 0.11
CA SER A 41 -28.09 5.69 0.87
C SER A 41 -27.89 4.41 0.05
N THR A 42 -26.97 3.58 0.51
CA THR A 42 -26.85 2.19 0.09
C THR A 42 -27.69 1.31 1.03
N ASP A 43 -28.67 0.59 0.47
CA ASP A 43 -29.43 -0.41 1.22
C ASP A 43 -28.52 -1.60 1.58
N ILE A 44 -28.51 -1.98 2.85
CA ILE A 44 -27.70 -3.08 3.38
C ILE A 44 -28.37 -4.44 3.21
N GLY A 45 -29.63 -4.48 2.76
CA GLY A 45 -30.33 -5.71 2.38
C GLY A 45 -30.82 -6.56 3.56
N VAL A 46 -30.78 -6.03 4.78
CA VAL A 46 -31.37 -6.62 5.98
C VAL A 46 -32.40 -5.67 6.59
N ALA A 47 -33.22 -6.19 7.51
CA ALA A 47 -34.33 -5.46 8.11
C ALA A 47 -34.30 -5.59 9.64
N GLU A 48 -34.69 -4.51 10.33
CA GLU A 48 -34.84 -4.48 11.79
C GLU A 48 -36.29 -4.15 12.13
N SER A 49 -37.11 -5.21 12.16
CA SER A 49 -38.55 -5.06 12.38
C SER A 49 -38.90 -4.69 13.82
N GLY A 50 -40.13 -4.23 14.05
CA GLY A 50 -40.68 -4.08 15.41
C GLY A 50 -40.83 -5.38 16.22
N SER A 51 -40.56 -6.55 15.61
CA SER A 51 -40.49 -7.84 16.30
C SER A 51 -39.06 -8.27 16.68
N THR A 52 -38.05 -7.47 16.33
CA THR A 52 -36.67 -7.71 16.75
C THR A 52 -36.59 -7.67 18.28
N PRO A 53 -36.00 -8.69 18.94
CA PRO A 53 -35.86 -8.70 20.39
C PRO A 53 -35.08 -7.50 20.92
N VAL A 54 -35.49 -6.98 22.08
CA VAL A 54 -34.73 -5.96 22.79
C VAL A 54 -33.37 -6.54 23.18
N GLY A 55 -32.30 -5.84 22.79
CA GLY A 55 -30.92 -6.29 23.01
C GLY A 55 -30.27 -6.89 21.77
N ASP A 56 -31.02 -7.14 20.69
CA ASP A 56 -30.47 -7.51 19.40
C ASP A 56 -30.20 -6.27 18.54
N SER A 57 -29.29 -6.39 17.58
CA SER A 57 -28.97 -5.35 16.60
C SER A 57 -28.53 -5.96 15.27
N LEU A 58 -28.74 -5.26 14.16
CA LEU A 58 -28.10 -5.57 12.89
C LEU A 58 -26.56 -5.48 13.05
N GLN A 59 -25.84 -6.43 12.46
CA GLN A 59 -24.39 -6.57 12.66
C GLN A 59 -23.69 -7.01 11.37
N LEU A 60 -22.45 -6.58 11.19
CA LEU A 60 -21.55 -7.12 10.16
C LEU A 60 -20.94 -8.44 10.63
N THR A 61 -20.87 -9.43 9.74
CA THR A 61 -20.22 -10.72 9.96
C THR A 61 -19.25 -11.02 8.82
N GLY A 62 -18.32 -11.97 9.02
CA GLY A 62 -17.28 -12.30 8.04
C GLY A 62 -15.87 -12.12 8.59
N THR A 63 -14.86 -12.43 7.76
CA THR A 63 -13.45 -12.29 8.11
C THR A 63 -12.76 -11.36 7.13
N GLY A 64 -12.12 -10.31 7.62
CA GLY A 64 -11.53 -9.32 6.73
C GLY A 64 -10.89 -8.12 7.39
N SER A 65 -10.44 -7.21 6.55
CA SER A 65 -9.72 -5.98 6.94
C SER A 65 -10.38 -4.71 6.41
N THR A 66 -11.30 -4.84 5.44
CA THR A 66 -12.04 -3.74 4.82
C THR A 66 -13.54 -3.97 4.92
N TYR A 67 -14.35 -2.91 4.79
CA TYR A 67 -15.82 -3.00 4.87
C TYR A 67 -16.42 -4.05 3.93
N ASN A 68 -15.89 -4.17 2.71
CA ASN A 68 -16.39 -5.08 1.68
C ASN A 68 -16.12 -6.56 1.97
N ASP A 69 -15.24 -6.86 2.92
CA ASP A 69 -14.99 -8.24 3.36
C ASP A 69 -16.09 -8.76 4.28
N PHE A 70 -16.94 -7.86 4.78
CA PHE A 70 -18.02 -8.17 5.69
C PHE A 70 -19.37 -8.10 5.00
N THR A 71 -20.32 -8.87 5.50
CA THR A 71 -21.72 -8.86 5.04
C THR A 71 -22.63 -8.54 6.21
N TRP A 72 -23.68 -7.76 5.96
CA TRP A 72 -24.71 -7.50 6.97
C TRP A 72 -25.52 -8.77 7.24
N ALA A 73 -25.66 -9.09 8.53
CA ALA A 73 -26.49 -10.18 9.02
C ALA A 73 -27.79 -9.64 9.63
N ALA A 74 -28.80 -10.50 9.69
CA ALA A 74 -30.01 -10.23 10.46
C ALA A 74 -29.69 -9.97 11.94
N ALA A 75 -30.62 -9.35 12.66
CA ALA A 75 -30.40 -8.95 14.05
C ALA A 75 -30.00 -10.13 14.95
N GLN A 76 -28.98 -9.90 15.77
CA GLN A 76 -28.41 -10.85 16.74
C GLN A 76 -28.11 -10.12 18.05
N PRO A 77 -27.89 -10.83 19.18
CA PRO A 77 -27.53 -10.19 20.45
C PRO A 77 -26.40 -9.18 20.30
N SER A 78 -26.63 -7.96 20.76
CA SER A 78 -25.70 -6.85 20.65
C SER A 78 -24.37 -7.16 21.33
N THR A 79 -23.28 -6.90 20.61
CA THR A 79 -21.91 -7.13 21.07
C THR A 79 -21.18 -5.83 21.38
N PHE A 80 -21.88 -4.82 21.93
CA PHE A 80 -21.31 -3.50 22.20
C PHE A 80 -19.97 -3.60 22.96
N GLY A 81 -18.92 -2.99 22.40
CA GLY A 81 -17.57 -3.02 22.96
C GLY A 81 -16.72 -4.25 22.58
N ALA A 82 -17.26 -5.18 21.77
CA ALA A 82 -16.56 -6.35 21.24
C ALA A 82 -16.81 -6.51 19.72
N CYS A 83 -16.08 -7.42 19.07
CA CYS A 83 -16.40 -7.81 17.69
C CYS A 83 -17.78 -8.46 17.61
N ASN A 84 -18.48 -8.24 16.48
CA ASN A 84 -19.79 -8.85 16.24
C ASN A 84 -19.70 -10.38 16.20
N THR A 85 -20.84 -11.03 16.39
CA THR A 85 -20.90 -12.50 16.32
C THR A 85 -20.54 -12.97 14.91
N GLY A 86 -19.52 -13.84 14.81
CA GLY A 86 -19.00 -14.34 13.53
C GLY A 86 -18.15 -13.33 12.75
N GLN A 87 -17.80 -12.19 13.36
CA GLN A 87 -16.86 -11.23 12.79
C GLN A 87 -15.44 -11.52 13.28
N THR A 88 -14.51 -11.66 12.34
CA THR A 88 -13.07 -11.76 12.62
C THR A 88 -12.37 -10.62 11.89
N LEU A 89 -11.80 -9.67 12.64
CA LEU A 89 -10.95 -8.65 12.04
C LEU A 89 -9.56 -9.24 11.83
N VAL A 90 -9.05 -9.15 10.60
CA VAL A 90 -7.67 -9.47 10.26
C VAL A 90 -6.95 -8.20 9.82
N ALA A 91 -5.63 -8.18 9.98
CA ALA A 91 -4.83 -7.14 9.35
C ALA A 91 -4.97 -7.24 7.83
N PRO A 92 -4.94 -6.11 7.09
CA PRO A 92 -4.84 -6.16 5.64
C PRO A 92 -3.62 -7.01 5.25
N VAL A 93 -3.83 -7.91 4.28
CA VAL A 93 -2.77 -8.81 3.82
C VAL A 93 -1.87 -8.06 2.87
N THR A 94 -0.81 -7.49 3.41
CA THR A 94 0.16 -6.76 2.60
C THR A 94 1.50 -7.44 2.72
N LEU A 95 1.93 -7.96 1.57
CA LEU A 95 3.13 -8.76 1.50
C LEU A 95 3.91 -8.27 0.31
N VAL A 96 4.88 -7.40 0.59
CA VAL A 96 6.05 -7.25 -0.25
C VAL A 96 7.17 -8.05 0.39
N THR A 97 7.55 -9.16 -0.25
CA THR A 97 8.77 -9.87 0.11
C THR A 97 9.91 -9.30 -0.70
N LEU A 98 10.83 -8.54 -0.10
CA LEU A 98 12.01 -8.04 -0.79
C LEU A 98 13.06 -9.16 -0.89
N ARG A 99 13.42 -9.57 -2.11
CA ARG A 99 14.46 -10.58 -2.37
C ARG A 99 15.84 -9.97 -2.38
N ALA A 100 15.97 -8.83 -3.06
CA ALA A 100 17.23 -8.13 -3.25
C ALA A 100 17.01 -6.63 -3.37
N PHE A 101 18.00 -5.87 -2.93
CA PHE A 101 18.10 -4.43 -3.15
C PHE A 101 19.57 -4.10 -3.39
N HIS A 102 19.85 -3.40 -4.49
CA HIS A 102 21.19 -2.98 -4.87
C HIS A 102 21.16 -1.51 -5.26
N ALA A 103 22.10 -0.73 -4.71
CA ALA A 103 22.33 0.65 -5.09
C ALA A 103 23.82 0.85 -5.35
N VAL A 104 24.16 1.33 -6.54
CA VAL A 104 25.54 1.45 -7.02
C VAL A 104 25.74 2.86 -7.58
N ARG A 105 26.81 3.54 -7.15
CA ARG A 105 27.22 4.81 -7.76
C ARG A 105 27.60 4.59 -9.23
N THR A 106 27.29 5.57 -10.06
CA THR A 106 27.61 5.62 -11.49
C THR A 106 27.93 7.07 -11.87
N VAL A 107 28.47 7.26 -13.07
CA VAL A 107 28.74 8.59 -13.62
C VAL A 107 27.49 9.45 -13.77
N ASP A 108 26.31 8.82 -13.90
CA ASP A 108 25.02 9.50 -14.09
C ASP A 108 24.19 9.59 -12.79
N GLY A 109 24.78 9.28 -11.61
CA GLY A 109 24.09 9.29 -10.31
C GLY A 109 24.14 7.92 -9.62
N VAL A 110 23.06 7.48 -8.98
CA VAL A 110 22.98 6.14 -8.36
C VAL A 110 21.95 5.28 -9.07
N ALA A 111 22.41 4.16 -9.63
CA ALA A 111 21.56 3.13 -10.20
C ALA A 111 21.04 2.23 -9.08
N ILE A 112 19.72 2.10 -8.98
CA ILE A 112 19.03 1.35 -7.94
C ILE A 112 18.21 0.26 -8.62
N THR A 113 18.38 -0.97 -8.15
CA THR A 113 17.56 -2.10 -8.54
C THR A 113 17.04 -2.83 -7.32
N TRP A 114 15.81 -3.33 -7.41
CA TRP A 114 15.26 -4.23 -6.41
C TRP A 114 14.43 -5.31 -7.06
N GLU A 115 14.35 -6.46 -6.38
CA GLU A 115 13.54 -7.58 -6.80
C GLU A 115 12.60 -7.96 -5.66
N THR A 116 11.31 -8.01 -5.96
CA THR A 116 10.31 -8.56 -5.03
C THR A 116 10.08 -10.03 -5.32
N GLY A 117 9.68 -10.79 -4.30
CA GLY A 117 9.32 -12.20 -4.41
C GLY A 117 7.83 -12.48 -4.38
N ALA A 118 7.07 -11.56 -3.81
CA ALA A 118 5.62 -11.50 -3.85
C ALA A 118 5.22 -10.05 -3.61
N GLU A 119 4.14 -9.63 -4.27
CA GLU A 119 3.47 -8.36 -4.07
C GLU A 119 1.98 -8.61 -3.93
N VAL A 120 1.42 -8.34 -2.76
CA VAL A 120 -0.02 -8.41 -2.49
C VAL A 120 -0.47 -7.06 -1.98
N ASN A 121 -1.51 -6.51 -2.60
CA ASN A 121 -2.08 -5.18 -2.28
C ASN A 121 -1.09 -4.00 -2.45
N ASN A 122 -0.05 -4.17 -3.27
CA ASN A 122 0.95 -3.13 -3.51
C ASN A 122 0.50 -2.17 -4.63
N ALA A 123 0.41 -0.87 -4.34
CA ALA A 123 0.18 0.16 -5.35
C ALA A 123 1.49 0.56 -6.06
N GLY A 124 2.60 0.52 -5.34
CA GLY A 124 3.91 0.88 -5.86
C GLY A 124 4.91 1.22 -4.77
N PHE A 125 5.99 1.88 -5.18
CA PHE A 125 7.15 2.12 -4.33
C PHE A 125 7.59 3.58 -4.33
N ASN A 126 8.10 4.01 -3.18
CA ASN A 126 8.90 5.22 -3.04
C ASN A 126 10.34 4.87 -2.67
N LEU A 127 11.28 5.70 -3.11
CA LEU A 127 12.67 5.65 -2.72
C LEU A 127 13.01 6.88 -1.90
N TYR A 128 13.68 6.68 -0.78
CA TYR A 128 14.23 7.76 0.02
C TYR A 128 15.74 7.62 0.09
N ARG A 129 16.45 8.73 0.12
CA ARG A 129 17.91 8.77 0.24
C ARG A 129 18.33 9.60 1.45
N SER A 130 19.52 9.33 1.96
CA SER A 130 20.16 10.09 3.05
C SER A 130 21.68 9.91 3.01
N GLY A 131 22.42 10.92 3.45
CA GLY A 131 23.86 10.82 3.72
C GLY A 131 24.20 10.11 5.05
N ASP A 132 23.18 9.84 5.87
CA ASP A 132 23.29 9.17 7.18
C ASP A 132 22.27 8.01 7.25
N ALA A 133 22.67 6.89 7.84
CA ALA A 133 21.83 5.70 7.99
C ALA A 133 20.59 5.94 8.87
N ASP A 134 20.60 7.00 9.70
CA ASP A 134 19.47 7.36 10.56
C ASP A 134 18.60 8.50 9.96
N GLY A 135 18.97 9.03 8.79
CA GLY A 135 18.31 10.17 8.15
C GLY A 135 18.98 11.52 8.49
N PRO A 136 18.39 12.65 8.08
CA PRO A 136 17.05 12.81 7.54
C PRO A 136 16.89 12.22 6.13
N TRP A 137 15.73 11.62 5.90
CA TRP A 137 15.38 10.98 4.62
C TRP A 137 14.70 11.99 3.69
N HIS A 138 15.18 12.10 2.46
CA HIS A 138 14.50 12.83 1.41
C HIS A 138 13.89 11.88 0.38
N LEU A 139 12.67 12.19 -0.06
CA LEU A 139 11.99 11.44 -1.11
C LEU A 139 12.68 11.73 -2.45
N VAL A 140 13.00 10.68 -3.20
CA VAL A 140 13.77 10.74 -4.44
C VAL A 140 12.85 10.81 -5.66
N ASN A 141 11.85 9.93 -5.73
CA ASN A 141 10.94 9.87 -6.86
C ASN A 141 9.81 10.90 -6.74
N ALA A 142 9.55 11.65 -7.81
CA ALA A 142 8.48 12.67 -7.85
C ALA A 142 7.06 12.08 -7.93
N ALA A 143 6.95 10.85 -8.45
CA ALA A 143 5.71 10.09 -8.54
C ALA A 143 5.96 8.65 -8.08
N LEU A 144 4.92 8.00 -7.53
CA LEU A 144 5.00 6.60 -7.08
C LEU A 144 5.44 5.69 -8.23
N ILE A 145 6.42 4.83 -7.98
CA ILE A 145 6.89 3.84 -8.96
C ILE A 145 5.87 2.68 -8.95
N PRO A 146 5.08 2.48 -10.01
CA PRO A 146 3.94 1.57 -9.96
C PRO A 146 4.38 0.11 -9.78
N ALA A 147 3.62 -0.65 -8.99
CA ALA A 147 3.77 -2.09 -8.94
C ALA A 147 3.53 -2.70 -10.32
N LEU A 148 4.46 -3.55 -10.78
CA LEU A 148 4.40 -4.21 -12.08
C LEU A 148 3.94 -5.67 -11.97
N ALA A 149 4.02 -6.27 -10.78
CA ALA A 149 3.68 -7.66 -10.56
C ALA A 149 2.16 -7.88 -10.44
N ALA A 150 1.68 -9.02 -10.94
CA ALA A 150 0.35 -9.51 -10.59
C ALA A 150 0.31 -9.93 -9.11
N PRO A 151 -0.84 -9.88 -8.43
CA PRO A 151 -0.94 -10.24 -7.02
C PRO A 151 -0.34 -11.62 -6.70
N GLY A 152 0.57 -11.65 -5.72
CA GLY A 152 1.27 -12.85 -5.27
C GLY A 152 2.48 -13.25 -6.12
N GLN A 153 2.79 -12.51 -7.19
CA GLN A 153 4.06 -12.61 -7.92
C GLN A 153 4.99 -11.47 -7.51
N GLY A 154 6.29 -11.63 -7.77
CA GLY A 154 7.26 -10.56 -7.66
C GLY A 154 7.67 -10.01 -9.03
N ALA A 155 8.43 -8.92 -9.04
CA ALA A 155 8.99 -8.31 -10.24
C ALA A 155 10.34 -7.65 -9.94
N PRO A 156 11.23 -7.54 -10.95
CA PRO A 156 12.38 -6.67 -10.89
C PRO A 156 11.96 -5.22 -11.20
N TYR A 157 12.66 -4.29 -10.57
CA TYR A 157 12.48 -2.86 -10.77
C TYR A 157 13.84 -2.17 -10.86
N GLU A 158 13.84 -1.03 -11.54
CA GLU A 158 15.00 -0.17 -11.71
C GLU A 158 14.62 1.30 -11.54
N TYR A 159 15.53 2.09 -10.98
CA TYR A 159 15.41 3.53 -10.87
C TYR A 159 16.80 4.17 -10.92
N LEU A 160 16.93 5.28 -11.65
CA LEU A 160 18.15 6.10 -11.66
C LEU A 160 17.91 7.37 -10.86
N ASP A 161 18.64 7.50 -9.75
CA ASP A 161 18.70 8.75 -9.01
C ASP A 161 19.82 9.64 -9.56
N GLY A 162 19.49 10.44 -10.56
CA GLY A 162 20.44 11.32 -11.25
C GLY A 162 20.90 12.54 -10.45
N GLU A 163 20.20 12.86 -9.35
CA GLU A 163 20.55 13.98 -8.48
C GLU A 163 21.43 13.53 -7.31
N ALA A 164 21.70 12.22 -7.19
CA ALA A 164 22.53 11.64 -6.14
C ALA A 164 23.98 12.11 -6.29
N GLY A 165 24.34 13.11 -5.49
CA GLY A 165 25.64 13.78 -5.56
C GLY A 165 25.53 15.30 -5.47
N LEU A 166 24.36 15.89 -5.70
CA LEU A 166 24.14 17.33 -5.70
C LEU A 166 23.85 17.96 -4.32
N GLY A 167 24.32 17.34 -3.22
CA GLY A 167 24.22 17.95 -1.89
C GLY A 167 24.37 17.00 -0.69
N ASP A 168 24.00 15.73 -0.81
CA ASP A 168 23.79 14.84 0.36
C ASP A 168 24.90 13.80 0.59
N GLY A 169 26.06 13.93 -0.07
CA GLY A 169 27.10 12.91 0.01
C GLY A 169 27.98 12.86 -1.23
N GLU A 170 28.39 14.02 -1.72
CA GLU A 170 29.15 14.20 -2.97
C GLU A 170 30.39 13.29 -3.05
N ASN A 171 30.91 12.82 -1.91
CA ASN A 171 31.82 11.66 -1.79
C ASN A 171 31.65 10.89 -0.46
N GLY A 172 30.51 11.05 0.21
CA GLY A 172 30.23 10.48 1.54
C GLY A 172 29.47 9.15 1.49
N PRO A 173 29.23 8.51 2.65
CA PRO A 173 28.30 7.40 2.70
C PRO A 173 26.92 7.87 2.22
N LEU A 174 26.20 6.98 1.53
CA LEU A 174 24.88 7.24 1.00
C LEU A 174 24.03 6.01 1.28
N PHE A 175 22.79 6.24 1.70
CA PHE A 175 21.85 5.20 2.10
C PHE A 175 20.52 5.41 1.41
N TYR A 176 19.80 4.31 1.16
CA TYR A 176 18.45 4.31 0.64
C TYR A 176 17.47 3.54 1.53
N LEU A 177 16.23 4.01 1.59
CA LEU A 177 15.08 3.22 2.00
C LEU A 177 14.19 2.96 0.79
N LEU A 178 13.67 1.74 0.70
CA LEU A 178 12.57 1.40 -0.19
C LEU A 178 11.28 1.39 0.65
N GLU A 179 10.28 2.15 0.24
CA GLU A 179 8.96 2.14 0.87
C GLU A 179 7.96 1.50 -0.10
N ASP A 180 7.36 0.38 0.26
CA ASP A 180 6.18 -0.12 -0.42
C ASP A 180 4.93 0.60 0.09
N VAL A 181 4.04 0.96 -0.83
CA VAL A 181 2.80 1.67 -0.56
C VAL A 181 1.64 0.83 -1.06
N GLU A 182 0.71 0.55 -0.16
CA GLU A 182 -0.47 -0.25 -0.41
C GLU A 182 -1.54 0.55 -1.18
N VAL A 183 -2.50 -0.14 -1.81
CA VAL A 183 -3.62 0.50 -2.54
C VAL A 183 -4.48 1.38 -1.64
N ASP A 184 -4.54 1.09 -0.34
CA ASP A 184 -5.24 1.89 0.68
C ASP A 184 -4.34 2.94 1.37
N GLY A 185 -3.07 3.02 0.99
CA GLY A 185 -2.12 4.05 1.41
C GLY A 185 -1.33 3.73 2.69
N VAL A 186 -1.46 2.54 3.26
CA VAL A 186 -0.52 2.06 4.29
C VAL A 186 0.87 1.86 3.64
N ALA A 187 1.94 2.11 4.38
CA ALA A 187 3.30 2.03 3.85
C ALA A 187 4.26 1.32 4.81
N THR A 188 5.16 0.52 4.25
CA THR A 188 6.22 -0.20 4.97
C THR A 188 7.58 0.19 4.40
N ARG A 189 8.61 0.33 5.25
CA ARG A 189 9.97 0.72 4.83
C ARG A 189 10.96 -0.42 5.03
N HIS A 190 11.84 -0.59 4.06
CA HIS A 190 12.95 -1.54 4.03
C HIS A 190 14.28 -0.79 3.96
N GLY A 191 15.30 -1.32 4.64
CA GLY A 191 16.64 -0.72 4.74
C GLY A 191 16.92 -0.17 6.14
N PRO A 192 17.88 0.77 6.29
CA PRO A 192 18.63 1.45 5.24
C PRO A 192 19.60 0.54 4.48
N PHE A 193 19.70 0.73 3.16
CA PHE A 193 20.64 0.04 2.29
C PHE A 193 21.80 0.97 1.96
N ALA A 194 23.02 0.55 2.26
CA ALA A 194 24.22 1.31 1.91
C ALA A 194 24.52 1.21 0.41
N VAL A 195 24.98 2.31 -0.18
CA VAL A 195 25.36 2.37 -1.60
C VAL A 195 26.77 1.84 -1.80
N ALA A 196 26.94 0.93 -2.74
CA ALA A 196 28.26 0.44 -3.14
C ALA A 196 29.01 1.49 -3.97
N ALA A 197 30.33 1.55 -3.79
CA ALA A 197 31.21 2.34 -4.65
C ALA A 197 31.19 1.82 -6.09
N GLU A 198 31.50 2.68 -7.05
CA GLU A 198 31.69 2.29 -8.45
C GLU A 198 32.67 1.12 -8.54
N GLN A 199 32.33 0.07 -9.30
CA GLN A 199 33.37 -0.80 -9.82
C GLN A 199 34.10 -0.02 -10.91
N THR A 200 35.17 0.67 -10.54
CA THR A 200 36.16 1.14 -11.50
C THR A 200 36.72 -0.09 -12.20
N GLY A 201 36.45 -0.20 -13.50
CA GLY A 201 36.93 -1.30 -14.32
C GLY A 201 38.45 -1.26 -14.44
N ASP A 202 39.14 -1.89 -13.51
CA ASP A 202 40.54 -2.27 -13.70
C ASP A 202 40.55 -3.58 -14.50
N GLN A 203 40.73 -3.44 -15.82
CA GLN A 203 41.22 -4.53 -16.65
C GLN A 203 42.66 -4.83 -16.25
N GLU A 204 42.86 -5.69 -15.25
CA GLU A 204 44.08 -6.46 -15.15
C GLU A 204 43.90 -7.74 -15.98
N GLU A 205 44.42 -7.70 -17.22
CA GLU A 205 44.80 -8.91 -17.94
C GLU A 205 45.86 -9.65 -17.11
N GLU A 206 45.45 -10.62 -16.30
CA GLU A 206 46.34 -11.73 -15.93
C GLU A 206 45.82 -13.05 -16.53
N SER A 207 46.57 -13.51 -17.51
CA SER A 207 46.50 -14.84 -18.07
C SER A 207 46.71 -15.92 -16.99
N ASN A 208 45.67 -16.70 -16.68
CA ASN A 208 45.69 -18.17 -16.70
C ASN A 208 44.46 -18.80 -16.00
N GLY A 209 43.54 -19.33 -16.81
CA GLY A 209 42.86 -20.61 -16.56
C GLY A 209 42.04 -20.78 -15.27
N ALA A 210 40.83 -20.22 -15.24
CA ALA A 210 39.58 -20.88 -14.80
C ALA A 210 38.41 -19.89 -14.94
N GLU A 211 37.41 -20.23 -15.75
CA GLU A 211 36.20 -19.41 -15.91
C GLU A 211 35.29 -19.46 -14.67
N PRO A 212 34.71 -18.30 -14.28
CA PRO A 212 33.30 -18.29 -13.92
C PRO A 212 32.54 -17.21 -14.70
N ILE A 213 31.68 -17.67 -15.62
CA ILE A 213 30.43 -17.07 -16.12
C ILE A 213 30.06 -15.67 -15.56
N HIS A 214 30.53 -14.61 -16.22
CA HIS A 214 29.86 -13.32 -16.22
C HIS A 214 28.71 -13.35 -17.22
N GLN A 215 27.47 -13.49 -16.74
CA GLN A 215 26.31 -13.19 -17.56
C GLN A 215 25.80 -11.79 -17.21
N LEU A 216 26.48 -10.78 -17.76
CA LEU A 216 25.96 -9.43 -17.91
C LEU A 216 24.99 -9.46 -19.10
N PHE A 217 23.68 -9.41 -18.86
CA PHE A 217 22.71 -9.26 -19.95
C PHE A 217 22.34 -7.78 -20.08
N ILE A 218 22.97 -7.09 -21.04
CA ILE A 218 22.46 -5.84 -21.60
C ILE A 218 21.77 -6.20 -22.91
N PRO A 219 20.43 -6.11 -23.03
CA PRO A 219 19.80 -6.03 -24.33
C PRO A 219 19.77 -4.55 -24.75
N GLN A 220 20.84 -4.10 -25.43
CA GLN A 220 20.68 -3.13 -26.50
C GLN A 220 20.09 -3.89 -27.68
N LEU A 221 19.02 -3.37 -28.28
CA LEU A 221 18.94 -3.21 -29.73
C LEU A 221 17.81 -2.23 -30.05
N ALA A 222 18.19 -1.02 -30.45
CA ALA A 222 17.40 -0.21 -31.36
C ALA A 222 17.57 -0.77 -32.78
N GLY A 223 16.53 -0.67 -33.61
CA GLY A 223 16.69 -0.61 -35.07
C GLY A 223 15.56 -1.21 -35.89
N SER A 224 14.64 -0.37 -36.38
CA SER A 224 14.61 0.08 -37.78
C SER A 224 13.69 1.28 -37.93
#